data_AF-A0A329Z833-F1
#
_entry.id   AF-A0A329Z833-F1
#
_cell.length_a   1.000
_cell.length_b   1.000
_cell.length_c   1.000
_cell.angle_alpha   90.00
_cell.angle_beta   90.00
_cell.angle_gamma   90.00
#
_symmetry.space_group_name_H-M   'P 1'
#
loop_
_entity.id
_entity.type
_entity.pdbx_description
1 polymer ?
#
loop_
_entity_poly.entity_id
_entity_poly.type
_entity_poly.pdbx_seq_one_letter_code
_entity_poly.pdbx_strand_id
1 'polypeptide(L)'
;MDSYAEASFKLEQNLKIQRNKNLLPLDLHESAFGINPKTGLPAVCVKAGDFYDKASLQKTEAYNEAKAKDRSLENLNIKNAKNKIAIIHIDGNGLGGIVRELQKQDIREFSKTLDKATKEAYKKAEGSCLRDETDSKKIRKVILGGDDVTLICSADIALDFTYSFLKNFEKNTKNIYKNRSLSACAGIAYCNEKFPFFYAVKLAENLCAYAKKHSKAIKEDLPPSSLMFHNIQSSNVESFAKFIADELVINGVCCDFGPYYIDNSPRIKDFLALKQDFQKKNSPKGRLRDWLNTLKVDRNHANAELKRIDEIFAPKWKSENFEKLYSGLSLGHLIIKDNGIEKTPIYDILQILSVEDFKEEE
;
A
#
# COMPACT_ATOMS: atom_id res chain seq x y z
N MET A 1 -16.53 3.68 37.34
CA MET A 1 -16.55 3.60 35.86
C MET A 1 -16.51 5.04 35.39
N ASP A 2 -15.36 5.53 34.94
CA ASP A 2 -15.28 6.89 34.39
C ASP A 2 -16.30 7.01 33.26
N SER A 3 -17.19 7.98 33.38
CA SER A 3 -18.17 8.24 32.33
C SER A 3 -17.42 8.63 31.05
N TYR A 4 -17.93 8.24 29.88
CA TYR A 4 -17.33 8.63 28.59
C TYR A 4 -17.05 10.13 28.52
N ALA A 5 -17.90 10.95 29.15
CA ALA A 5 -17.75 12.39 29.24
C ALA A 5 -16.48 12.81 30.00
N GLU A 6 -16.18 12.22 31.15
CA GLU A 6 -14.97 12.53 31.92
C GLU A 6 -13.70 12.10 31.18
N ALA A 7 -13.71 10.89 30.59
CA ALA A 7 -12.58 10.39 29.81
C ALA A 7 -12.32 11.26 28.56
N SER A 8 -13.38 11.65 27.85
CA SER A 8 -13.31 12.53 26.67
C SER A 8 -12.81 13.92 27.03
N PHE A 9 -13.33 14.51 28.11
CA PHE A 9 -12.89 15.82 28.60
C PHE A 9 -11.40 15.80 29.00
N LYS A 10 -10.97 14.76 29.72
CA LYS A 10 -9.56 14.57 30.11
C LYS A 10 -8.66 14.40 28.88
N LEU A 11 -9.10 13.65 27.87
CA LEU A 11 -8.37 13.50 26.61
C LEU A 11 -8.22 14.84 25.89
N GLU A 12 -9.30 15.62 25.74
CA GLU A 12 -9.24 16.94 25.14
C GLU A 12 -8.30 17.89 25.89
N GLN A 13 -8.37 17.90 27.22
CA GLN A 13 -7.44 18.69 28.04
C GLN A 13 -5.99 18.28 27.78
N ASN A 14 -5.69 16.98 27.76
CA ASN A 14 -4.35 16.49 27.48
C ASN A 14 -3.86 16.88 26.08
N LEU A 15 -4.73 16.79 25.06
CA LEU A 15 -4.41 17.20 23.69
C LEU A 15 -4.15 18.71 23.58
N LYS A 16 -4.93 19.54 24.29
CA LYS A 16 -4.71 21.00 24.37
C LYS A 16 -3.38 21.32 25.05
N ILE A 17 -3.06 20.64 26.16
CA ILE A 17 -1.77 20.78 26.85
C ILE A 17 -0.62 20.40 25.93
N GLN A 18 -0.73 19.27 25.22
CA GLN A 18 0.26 18.81 24.24
C GLN A 18 0.50 19.84 23.13
N ARG A 19 -0.55 20.39 22.54
CA ARG A 19 -0.46 21.45 21.51
C ARG A 19 0.25 22.72 22.00
N ASN A 20 0.15 23.02 23.30
CA ASN A 20 0.75 24.21 23.92
C ASN A 20 2.16 23.97 24.48
N LYS A 21 2.72 22.76 24.39
CA LYS A 21 4.11 22.53 24.77
C LYS A 21 5.01 23.04 23.66
N ASN A 22 5.73 24.13 23.93
CA ASN A 22 6.85 24.56 23.09
C ASN A 22 7.90 23.43 23.08
N LEU A 23 8.02 22.76 21.93
CA LEU A 23 9.10 21.81 21.71
C LEU A 23 10.39 22.62 21.61
N LEU A 24 11.33 22.35 22.52
CA LEU A 24 12.69 22.86 22.36
C LEU A 24 13.25 22.30 21.04
N PRO A 25 13.81 23.15 20.16
CA PRO A 25 14.43 22.69 18.92
C PRO A 25 15.50 21.64 19.24
N LEU A 26 15.41 20.46 18.62
CA LEU A 26 16.38 19.37 18.81
C LEU A 26 17.72 19.65 18.09
N ASP A 27 17.74 20.70 17.29
CA ASP A 27 18.77 21.21 16.40
C ASP A 27 19.47 22.46 16.93
N LEU A 28 19.16 22.90 18.16
CA LEU A 28 19.85 24.03 18.79
C LEU A 28 21.33 23.68 18.99
N HIS A 29 22.21 24.33 18.24
CA HIS A 29 23.65 24.05 18.21
C HIS A 29 24.45 25.27 18.67
N GLU A 30 25.24 25.12 19.74
CA GLU A 30 26.35 26.04 20.01
C GLU A 30 27.62 25.46 19.37
N SER A 31 28.41 26.29 18.70
CA SER A 31 29.59 25.89 17.92
C SER A 31 30.69 25.12 18.68
N ALA A 32 30.57 25.00 20.01
CA ALA A 32 31.49 24.29 20.88
C ALA A 32 31.18 22.79 21.05
N PHE A 33 30.02 22.30 20.58
CA PHE A 33 29.63 20.90 20.74
C PHE A 33 30.11 20.01 19.59
N GLY A 34 30.38 18.74 19.90
CA GLY A 34 30.62 17.72 18.86
C GLY A 34 29.37 17.49 18.02
N ILE A 35 29.55 17.07 16.77
CA ILE A 35 28.45 16.86 15.81
C ILE A 35 28.30 15.36 15.52
N ASN A 36 27.07 14.87 15.40
CA ASN A 36 26.84 13.55 14.83
C ASN A 36 27.10 13.61 13.31
N PRO A 37 28.13 12.92 12.79
CA PRO A 37 28.53 13.04 11.39
C PRO A 37 27.46 12.51 10.42
N LYS A 38 26.52 11.67 10.88
CA LYS A 38 25.44 11.11 10.05
C LYS A 38 24.27 12.06 9.88
N THR A 39 23.96 12.86 10.91
CA THR A 39 22.77 13.72 10.93
C THR A 39 23.09 15.20 10.86
N GLY A 40 24.34 15.60 11.11
CA GLY A 40 24.76 16.99 11.20
C GLY A 40 24.24 17.72 12.45
N LEU A 41 23.59 17.00 13.38
CA LEU A 41 22.99 17.56 14.59
C LEU A 41 23.96 17.53 15.78
N PRO A 42 23.77 18.40 16.80
CA PRO A 42 24.59 18.38 18.02
C PRO A 42 24.60 17.01 18.68
N ALA A 43 25.79 16.46 18.92
CA ALA A 43 25.97 15.21 19.63
C ALA A 43 25.78 15.44 21.14
N VAL A 44 24.93 14.62 21.75
CA VAL A 44 24.68 14.63 23.21
C VAL A 44 25.51 13.58 23.95
N CYS A 45 25.96 12.52 23.25
CA CYS A 45 26.85 11.52 23.82
C CYS A 45 27.64 10.77 22.73
N VAL A 46 28.72 10.12 23.14
CA VAL A 46 29.50 9.18 22.32
C VAL A 46 29.42 7.79 22.97
N LYS A 47 28.97 6.78 22.23
CA LYS A 47 28.91 5.38 22.69
C LYS A 47 29.67 4.51 21.70
N ALA A 48 30.66 3.75 22.19
CA ALA A 48 31.51 2.86 21.36
C ALA A 48 32.13 3.52 20.12
N GLY A 49 32.46 4.81 20.20
CA GLY A 49 33.03 5.59 19.09
C GLY A 49 32.01 6.22 18.14
N ASP A 50 30.72 5.87 18.25
CA ASP A 50 29.63 6.51 17.50
C ASP A 50 29.09 7.73 18.24
N PHE A 51 28.92 8.84 17.52
CA PHE A 51 28.27 10.06 18.02
C PHE A 51 26.75 9.95 17.87
N TYR A 52 26.02 10.32 18.92
CA TYR A 52 24.55 10.30 18.92
C TYR A 52 24.02 11.71 19.17
N ASP A 53 23.16 12.19 18.27
CA ASP A 53 22.30 13.33 18.56
C ASP A 53 21.11 12.91 19.46
N LYS A 54 20.42 13.89 20.05
CA LYS A 54 19.34 13.64 21.00
C LYS A 54 18.23 12.75 20.44
N ALA A 55 17.83 12.96 19.19
CA ALA A 55 16.77 12.17 18.56
C ALA A 55 17.23 10.74 18.27
N SER A 56 18.45 10.58 17.77
CA SER A 56 19.06 9.27 17.54
C SER A 56 19.19 8.48 18.84
N LEU A 57 19.68 9.12 19.92
CA LEU A 57 19.82 8.49 21.23
C LEU A 57 18.47 7.98 21.76
N GLN A 58 17.43 8.84 21.75
CA GLN A 58 16.09 8.48 22.20
C GLN A 58 15.50 7.32 21.39
N LYS A 59 15.68 7.32 20.07
CA LYS A 59 15.22 6.22 19.20
C LYS A 59 15.94 4.91 19.52
N THR A 60 17.26 4.95 19.72
CA THR A 60 18.06 3.77 20.06
C THR A 60 17.69 3.21 21.44
N GLU A 61 17.49 4.08 22.44
CA GLU A 61 17.07 3.66 23.79
C GLU A 61 15.68 3.05 23.78
N ALA A 62 14.71 3.70 23.14
CA ALA A 62 13.36 3.16 22.96
C ALA A 62 13.37 1.82 22.20
N TYR A 63 14.21 1.69 21.17
CA TYR A 63 14.39 0.43 20.46
C TYR A 63 14.95 -0.67 21.36
N ASN A 64 15.98 -0.37 22.16
CA ASN A 64 16.58 -1.34 23.08
C ASN A 64 15.60 -1.78 24.17
N GLU A 65 14.80 -0.86 24.72
CA GLU A 65 13.74 -1.18 25.66
C GLU A 65 12.64 -2.05 25.03
N ALA A 66 12.21 -1.72 23.81
CA ALA A 66 11.21 -2.50 23.09
C ALA A 66 11.74 -3.90 22.77
N LYS A 67 12.99 -4.00 22.30
CA LYS A 67 13.70 -5.24 22.01
C LYS A 67 13.87 -6.12 23.26
N ALA A 68 14.10 -5.53 24.43
CA ALA A 68 14.17 -6.28 25.68
C ALA A 68 12.83 -6.93 26.04
N LYS A 69 11.70 -6.30 25.65
CA LYS A 69 10.34 -6.82 25.86
C LYS A 69 9.92 -7.82 24.78
N ASP A 70 10.37 -7.61 23.54
CA ASP A 70 10.03 -8.43 22.39
C ASP A 70 11.27 -8.70 21.52
N ARG A 71 11.87 -9.88 21.71
CA ARG A 71 13.05 -10.32 20.95
C ARG A 71 12.77 -10.55 19.45
N SER A 72 11.50 -10.63 19.03
CA SER A 72 11.16 -10.76 17.61
C SER A 72 11.57 -9.54 16.78
N LEU A 73 11.86 -8.40 17.43
CA LEU A 73 12.34 -7.17 16.81
C LEU A 73 13.77 -7.26 16.24
N GLU A 74 14.59 -8.24 16.66
CA GLU A 74 15.99 -8.35 16.21
C GLU A 74 16.14 -8.94 14.80
N ASN A 75 15.24 -9.83 14.39
CA ASN A 75 15.41 -10.67 13.18
C ASN A 75 14.20 -10.58 12.26
N LEU A 76 13.96 -9.38 11.72
CA LEU A 76 12.90 -9.13 10.76
C LEU A 76 13.35 -9.50 9.35
N ASN A 77 13.19 -10.77 8.97
CA ASN A 77 13.40 -11.21 7.59
C ASN A 77 12.14 -10.98 6.75
N ILE A 78 11.78 -9.71 6.56
CA ILE A 78 10.55 -9.32 5.84
C ILE A 78 10.76 -9.41 4.32
N LYS A 79 11.98 -9.19 3.83
CA LYS A 79 12.25 -9.13 2.40
C LYS A 79 12.08 -10.47 1.69
N ASN A 80 11.73 -10.40 0.41
CA ASN A 80 11.81 -11.54 -0.49
C ASN A 80 13.22 -11.73 -1.08
N ALA A 81 13.40 -12.72 -1.95
CA ALA A 81 14.69 -13.01 -2.58
C ALA A 81 15.21 -11.84 -3.46
N LYS A 82 14.32 -10.95 -3.92
CA LYS A 82 14.67 -9.74 -4.69
C LYS A 82 15.01 -8.53 -3.81
N ASN A 83 15.13 -8.71 -2.49
CA ASN A 83 15.31 -7.64 -1.50
C ASN A 83 14.18 -6.59 -1.51
N LYS A 84 12.96 -6.99 -1.91
CA LYS A 84 11.77 -6.14 -1.95
C LYS A 84 10.89 -6.37 -0.73
N ILE A 85 10.32 -5.27 -0.24
CA ILE A 85 9.28 -5.22 0.78
C ILE A 85 8.10 -4.40 0.25
N ALA A 86 6.97 -4.50 0.92
CA ALA A 86 5.78 -3.71 0.65
C ALA A 86 5.30 -3.02 1.93
N ILE A 87 4.87 -1.77 1.80
CA ILE A 87 4.18 -1.03 2.83
C ILE A 87 2.72 -0.95 2.41
N ILE A 88 1.83 -1.47 3.24
CA ILE A 88 0.39 -1.46 3.02
C ILE A 88 -0.20 -0.45 3.98
N HIS A 89 -0.97 0.50 3.46
CA HIS A 89 -1.80 1.40 4.25
C HIS A 89 -3.26 1.20 3.85
N ILE A 90 -4.15 1.03 4.83
CA ILE A 90 -5.57 0.77 4.62
C ILE A 90 -6.35 1.74 5.51
N ASP A 91 -7.33 2.40 4.92
CA ASP A 91 -8.15 3.42 5.58
C ASP A 91 -9.64 3.15 5.33
N GLY A 92 -10.43 3.22 6.40
CA GLY A 92 -11.86 2.94 6.37
C GLY A 92 -12.69 4.00 5.64
N ASN A 93 -13.74 3.55 4.98
CA ASN A 93 -14.72 4.37 4.30
C ASN A 93 -16.07 4.28 5.03
N GLY A 94 -16.80 5.40 5.07
CA GLY A 94 -18.12 5.48 5.71
C GLY A 94 -18.10 5.74 7.22
N LEU A 95 -16.92 5.71 7.87
CA LEU A 95 -16.80 5.91 9.32
C LEU A 95 -17.34 7.27 9.76
N GLY A 96 -16.97 8.35 9.05
CA GLY A 96 -17.40 9.71 9.40
C GLY A 96 -18.93 9.88 9.41
N GLY A 97 -19.65 9.18 8.52
CA GLY A 97 -21.11 9.18 8.50
C GLY A 97 -21.72 8.47 9.70
N ILE A 98 -21.14 7.34 10.11
CA ILE A 98 -21.58 6.60 11.30
C ILE A 98 -21.28 7.40 12.57
N VAL A 99 -20.09 7.99 12.68
CA VAL A 99 -19.67 8.75 13.88
C VAL A 99 -20.58 9.94 14.17
N ARG A 100 -21.15 10.58 13.14
CA ARG A 100 -22.13 11.68 13.31
C ARG A 100 -23.45 11.23 13.94
N GLU A 101 -23.82 9.96 13.79
CA GLU A 101 -25.09 9.41 14.28
C GLU A 101 -24.95 8.61 15.58
N LEU A 102 -23.70 8.31 15.98
CA LEU A 102 -23.39 7.59 17.21
C LEU A 102 -23.84 8.40 18.43
N GLN A 103 -24.64 7.75 19.27
CA GLN A 103 -24.98 8.28 20.59
C GLN A 103 -23.84 7.99 21.57
N LYS A 104 -23.64 8.85 22.59
CA LYS A 104 -22.54 8.72 23.56
C LYS A 104 -22.43 7.33 24.20
N GLN A 105 -23.57 6.67 24.43
CA GLN A 105 -23.64 5.34 24.99
C GLN A 105 -23.14 4.23 24.04
N ASP A 106 -23.30 4.43 22.72
CA ASP A 106 -22.99 3.44 21.69
C ASP A 106 -21.51 3.49 21.28
N ILE A 107 -20.83 4.62 21.49
CA ILE A 107 -19.46 4.87 21.01
C ILE A 107 -18.49 3.78 21.48
N ARG A 108 -18.55 3.40 22.75
CA ARG A 108 -17.63 2.41 23.33
C ARG A 108 -17.82 1.03 22.69
N GLU A 109 -19.08 0.63 22.49
CA GLU A 109 -19.40 -0.66 21.89
C GLU A 109 -19.03 -0.67 20.41
N PHE A 110 -19.38 0.39 19.69
CA PHE A 110 -19.02 0.56 18.28
C PHE A 110 -17.49 0.50 18.07
N SER A 111 -16.70 1.24 18.86
CA SER A 111 -15.24 1.22 18.75
C SER A 111 -14.65 -0.18 19.01
N LYS A 112 -15.20 -0.92 19.98
CA LYS A 112 -14.77 -2.30 20.26
C LYS A 112 -15.13 -3.24 19.11
N THR A 113 -16.33 -3.12 18.55
CA THR A 113 -16.80 -3.93 17.43
C THR A 113 -15.98 -3.67 16.17
N LEU A 114 -15.68 -2.40 15.88
CA LEU A 114 -14.81 -2.01 14.76
C LEU A 114 -13.40 -2.58 14.93
N ASP A 115 -12.78 -2.37 16.09
CA ASP A 115 -11.43 -2.89 16.38
C ASP A 115 -11.38 -4.43 16.28
N LYS A 116 -12.43 -5.12 16.75
CA LYS A 116 -12.58 -6.57 16.60
C LYS A 116 -12.70 -6.98 15.12
N ALA A 117 -13.55 -6.31 14.35
CA ALA A 117 -13.75 -6.59 12.93
C ALA A 117 -12.44 -6.44 12.12
N THR A 118 -11.67 -5.39 12.41
CA THR A 118 -10.35 -5.11 11.81
C THR A 118 -9.33 -6.20 12.17
N LYS A 119 -9.24 -6.56 13.45
CA LYS A 119 -8.32 -7.63 13.92
C LYS A 119 -8.69 -9.00 13.37
N GLU A 120 -9.98 -9.31 13.23
CA GLU A 120 -10.45 -10.55 12.60
C GLU A 120 -10.16 -10.57 11.10
N ALA A 121 -10.33 -9.44 10.40
CA ALA A 121 -9.98 -9.32 8.99
C ALA A 121 -8.48 -9.53 8.77
N TYR A 122 -7.65 -8.93 9.63
CA TYR A 122 -6.20 -9.15 9.65
C TYR A 122 -5.85 -10.62 9.86
N LYS A 123 -6.40 -11.28 10.89
CA LYS A 123 -6.10 -12.69 11.19
C LYS A 123 -6.48 -13.63 10.04
N LYS A 124 -7.61 -13.38 9.38
CA LYS A 124 -8.04 -14.16 8.21
C LYS A 124 -7.12 -13.93 7.01
N ALA A 125 -6.70 -12.69 6.76
CA ALA A 125 -5.75 -12.36 5.70
C ALA A 125 -4.38 -13.01 5.95
N GLU A 126 -3.88 -12.91 7.18
CA GLU A 126 -2.64 -13.54 7.64
C GLU A 126 -2.70 -15.07 7.42
N GLY A 127 -3.75 -15.73 7.91
CA GLY A 127 -3.92 -17.18 7.75
C GLY A 127 -4.16 -17.65 6.31
N SER A 128 -4.61 -16.77 5.40
CA SER A 128 -4.77 -17.12 3.98
C SER A 128 -3.47 -17.03 3.17
N CYS A 129 -2.53 -16.21 3.62
CA CYS A 129 -1.31 -15.88 2.86
C CYS A 129 -0.05 -16.53 3.44
N LEU A 130 -0.04 -16.84 4.73
CA LEU A 130 1.12 -17.42 5.41
C LEU A 130 0.81 -18.89 5.69
N ARG A 131 1.67 -19.81 5.20
CA ARG A 131 1.44 -21.26 5.32
C ARG A 131 2.17 -21.88 6.52
N ASP A 132 3.31 -21.30 6.91
CA ASP A 132 4.18 -21.79 7.98
C ASP A 132 4.49 -20.73 9.05
N GLU A 133 4.95 -21.16 10.24
CA GLU A 133 5.40 -20.23 11.30
C GLU A 133 6.58 -19.35 10.86
N THR A 134 7.40 -19.78 9.90
CA THR A 134 8.48 -18.98 9.29
C THR A 134 7.94 -17.83 8.44
N ASP A 135 6.75 -17.97 7.86
CA ASP A 135 6.06 -16.91 7.12
C ASP A 135 5.47 -15.83 8.04
N SER A 136 5.18 -16.14 9.30
CA SER A 136 4.69 -15.13 10.28
C SER A 136 5.65 -13.94 10.46
N LYS A 137 6.95 -14.14 10.17
CA LYS A 137 7.98 -13.09 10.20
C LYS A 137 8.00 -12.20 8.95
N LYS A 138 7.18 -12.51 7.94
CA LYS A 138 7.06 -11.75 6.69
C LYS A 138 6.06 -10.60 6.79
N ILE A 139 5.37 -10.40 7.92
CA ILE A 139 4.48 -9.27 8.16
C ILE A 139 4.83 -8.62 9.49
N ARG A 140 4.93 -7.28 9.50
CA ARG A 140 5.08 -6.46 10.68
C ARG A 140 3.95 -5.44 10.75
N LYS A 141 3.23 -5.46 11.86
CA LYS A 141 2.18 -4.49 12.17
C LYS A 141 2.82 -3.19 12.67
N VAL A 142 2.57 -2.09 11.97
CA VAL A 142 2.94 -0.73 12.44
C VAL A 142 1.75 -0.11 13.13
N ILE A 143 0.60 -0.13 12.46
CA ILE A 143 -0.70 0.31 12.98
C ILE A 143 -1.72 -0.80 12.69
N LEU A 144 -2.46 -1.22 13.70
CA LEU A 144 -3.56 -2.18 13.58
C LEU A 144 -4.62 -1.85 14.63
N GLY A 145 -5.50 -0.90 14.33
CA GLY A 145 -6.55 -0.52 15.26
C GLY A 145 -7.57 0.44 14.67
N GLY A 146 -8.82 0.30 15.09
CA GLY A 146 -9.91 1.07 14.51
C GLY A 146 -10.06 0.76 13.02
N ASP A 147 -10.12 1.79 12.18
CA ASP A 147 -10.23 1.70 10.73
C ASP A 147 -8.93 1.97 9.97
N ASP A 148 -7.85 2.33 10.69
CA ASP A 148 -6.52 2.58 10.13
C ASP A 148 -5.60 1.37 10.35
N VAL A 149 -5.02 0.87 9.26
CA VAL A 149 -4.10 -0.26 9.29
C VAL A 149 -2.88 0.07 8.43
N THR A 150 -1.70 -0.01 9.03
CA THR A 150 -0.42 0.15 8.34
C THR A 150 0.49 -1.03 8.65
N LEU A 151 0.94 -1.72 7.61
CA LEU A 151 1.74 -2.94 7.71
C LEU A 151 2.98 -2.86 6.82
N ILE A 152 4.04 -3.56 7.22
CA ILE A 152 5.21 -3.82 6.38
C ILE A 152 5.22 -5.32 6.12
N CYS A 153 5.31 -5.76 4.86
CA CYS A 153 5.36 -7.18 4.56
C CYS A 153 6.32 -7.53 3.42
N SER A 154 6.55 -8.83 3.19
CA SER A 154 7.20 -9.29 1.97
C SER A 154 6.39 -8.83 0.75
N ALA A 155 7.08 -8.45 -0.33
CA ALA A 155 6.42 -8.05 -1.57
C ALA A 155 5.53 -9.17 -2.14
N ASP A 156 5.91 -10.43 -1.95
CA ASP A 156 5.24 -11.61 -2.55
C ASP A 156 3.81 -11.81 -2.04
N ILE A 157 3.52 -11.36 -0.81
CA ILE A 157 2.24 -11.59 -0.14
C ILE A 157 1.35 -10.35 -0.14
N ALA A 158 1.86 -9.19 -0.53
CA ALA A 158 1.21 -7.90 -0.29
C ALA A 158 -0.15 -7.76 -1.00
N LEU A 159 -0.23 -8.16 -2.29
CA LEU A 159 -1.48 -8.08 -3.04
C LEU A 159 -2.54 -9.01 -2.48
N ASP A 160 -2.19 -10.29 -2.30
CA ASP A 160 -3.11 -11.31 -1.83
C ASP A 160 -3.59 -11.03 -0.41
N PHE A 161 -2.68 -10.58 0.46
CA PHE A 161 -3.01 -10.18 1.82
C PHE A 161 -4.00 -9.01 1.80
N THR A 162 -3.73 -7.97 1.02
CA THR A 162 -4.59 -6.78 0.98
C THR A 162 -5.97 -7.10 0.42
N TYR A 163 -6.03 -7.91 -0.64
CA TYR A 163 -7.31 -8.39 -1.20
C TYR A 163 -8.12 -9.19 -0.16
N SER A 164 -7.47 -10.13 0.53
CA SER A 164 -8.10 -10.94 1.59
C SER A 164 -8.56 -10.06 2.76
N PHE A 165 -7.74 -9.08 3.15
CA PHE A 165 -8.08 -8.13 4.21
C PHE A 165 -9.32 -7.32 3.84
N LEU A 166 -9.33 -6.64 2.70
CA LEU A 166 -10.45 -5.78 2.27
C LEU A 166 -11.77 -6.56 2.21
N LYS A 167 -11.73 -7.77 1.63
CA LYS A 167 -12.90 -8.65 1.53
C LYS A 167 -13.43 -9.08 2.90
N ASN A 168 -12.53 -9.43 3.83
CA ASN A 168 -12.93 -9.82 5.18
C ASN A 168 -13.40 -8.61 6.01
N PHE A 169 -12.81 -7.44 5.79
CA PHE A 169 -13.22 -6.20 6.44
C PHE A 169 -14.65 -5.84 6.06
N GLU A 170 -14.98 -5.73 4.76
CA GLU A 170 -16.36 -5.48 4.30
C GLU A 170 -17.37 -6.48 4.83
N LYS A 171 -16.98 -7.77 4.91
CA LYS A 171 -17.83 -8.82 5.46
C LYS A 171 -18.07 -8.63 6.96
N ASN A 172 -17.02 -8.34 7.72
CA ASN A 172 -17.08 -8.23 9.18
C ASN A 172 -17.73 -6.91 9.64
N THR A 173 -17.68 -5.85 8.82
CA THR A 173 -18.27 -4.54 9.11
C THR A 173 -19.64 -4.34 8.46
N LYS A 174 -20.18 -5.37 7.81
CA LYS A 174 -21.53 -5.32 7.24
C LYS A 174 -22.56 -5.05 8.33
N ASN A 175 -23.38 -4.01 8.14
CA ASN A 175 -24.40 -3.58 9.09
C ASN A 175 -23.87 -3.32 10.52
N ILE A 176 -22.62 -2.86 10.64
CA ILE A 176 -21.95 -2.62 11.93
C ILE A 176 -22.69 -1.65 12.85
N TYR A 177 -23.46 -0.70 12.29
CA TYR A 177 -24.29 0.22 13.06
C TYR A 177 -25.54 0.63 12.27
N LYS A 178 -26.75 0.37 12.81
CA LYS A 178 -28.04 0.78 12.22
C LYS A 178 -28.15 0.52 10.71
N ASN A 179 -27.79 -0.68 10.25
CA ASN A 179 -27.76 -1.10 8.83
C ASN A 179 -26.76 -0.34 7.93
N ARG A 180 -25.83 0.43 8.50
CA ARG A 180 -24.68 0.96 7.77
C ARG A 180 -23.53 -0.01 7.80
N SER A 181 -22.86 -0.13 6.67
CA SER A 181 -21.66 -0.96 6.48
C SER A 181 -20.45 -0.06 6.31
N LEU A 182 -19.26 -0.62 6.51
CA LEU A 182 -17.99 0.04 6.18
C LEU A 182 -17.31 -0.72 5.04
N SER A 183 -16.54 0.01 4.25
CA SER A 183 -15.60 -0.54 3.27
C SER A 183 -14.23 0.07 3.53
N ALA A 184 -13.20 -0.27 2.76
CA ALA A 184 -11.88 0.31 2.95
C ALA A 184 -11.13 0.49 1.63
N CYS A 185 -10.29 1.52 1.58
CA CYS A 185 -9.34 1.70 0.49
C CYS A 185 -7.94 1.33 0.97
N ALA A 186 -7.14 0.77 0.08
CA ALA A 186 -5.76 0.40 0.36
C ALA A 186 -4.79 1.01 -0.64
N GLY A 187 -3.60 1.35 -0.15
CA GLY A 187 -2.44 1.74 -0.93
C GLY A 187 -1.26 0.84 -0.62
N ILE A 188 -0.59 0.30 -1.64
CA ILE A 188 0.61 -0.53 -1.48
C ILE A 188 1.81 0.12 -2.16
N ALA A 189 2.82 0.49 -1.37
CA ALA A 189 4.10 0.95 -1.88
C ALA A 189 5.13 -0.18 -1.81
N TYR A 190 5.64 -0.64 -2.97
CA TYR A 190 6.77 -1.57 -3.01
C TYR A 190 8.09 -0.81 -3.06
N CYS A 191 9.06 -1.26 -2.29
CA CYS A 191 10.39 -0.65 -2.29
C CYS A 191 11.47 -1.67 -1.94
N ASN A 192 12.73 -1.27 -2.11
CA ASN A 192 13.86 -2.06 -1.62
C ASN A 192 13.89 -2.00 -0.09
N GLU A 193 14.40 -3.05 0.57
CA GLU A 193 14.50 -3.14 2.04
C GLU A 193 15.16 -1.91 2.69
N LYS A 194 16.20 -1.36 2.04
CA LYS A 194 16.97 -0.21 2.55
C LYS A 194 16.35 1.16 2.21
N PHE A 195 15.22 1.18 1.52
CA PHE A 195 14.56 2.43 1.14
C PHE A 195 13.99 3.13 2.39
N PRO A 196 14.10 4.48 2.51
CA PRO A 196 13.67 5.15 3.73
C PRO A 196 12.16 4.98 3.99
N PHE A 197 11.83 4.41 5.14
CA PHE A 197 10.46 4.05 5.53
C PHE A 197 9.47 5.23 5.44
N PHE A 198 9.89 6.43 5.86
CA PHE A 198 9.04 7.63 5.83
C PHE A 198 8.50 7.93 4.42
N TYR A 199 9.33 7.81 3.39
CA TYR A 199 8.88 8.03 2.00
C TYR A 199 7.94 6.93 1.52
N ALA A 200 8.20 5.68 1.92
CA ALA A 200 7.37 4.54 1.51
C ALA A 200 5.96 4.61 2.13
N VAL A 201 5.85 4.94 3.43
CA VAL A 201 4.56 5.13 4.10
C VAL A 201 3.80 6.28 3.48
N LYS A 202 4.45 7.43 3.28
CA LYS A 202 3.82 8.58 2.63
C LYS A 202 3.28 8.24 1.24
N LEU A 203 3.99 7.40 0.49
CA LEU A 203 3.50 6.93 -0.80
C LEU A 203 2.29 5.98 -0.64
N ALA A 204 2.32 5.03 0.30
CA ALA A 204 1.20 4.14 0.57
C ALA A 204 -0.06 4.93 0.98
N GLU A 205 0.08 5.95 1.82
CA GLU A 205 -1.00 6.88 2.18
C GLU A 205 -1.53 7.64 0.96
N ASN A 206 -0.66 8.18 0.10
CA ASN A 206 -1.05 8.86 -1.12
C ASN A 206 -1.80 7.94 -2.10
N LEU A 207 -1.36 6.70 -2.25
CA LEU A 207 -2.01 5.68 -3.08
C LEU A 207 -3.39 5.31 -2.53
N CYS A 208 -3.51 5.15 -1.21
CA CYS A 208 -4.78 4.93 -0.54
C CYS A 208 -5.75 6.11 -0.76
N ALA A 209 -5.27 7.35 -0.58
CA ALA A 209 -6.06 8.56 -0.80
C ALA A 209 -6.50 8.69 -2.27
N TYR A 210 -5.62 8.36 -3.23
CA TYR A 210 -5.95 8.30 -4.66
C TYR A 210 -7.07 7.28 -4.92
N ALA A 211 -6.94 6.07 -4.40
CA ALA A 211 -7.95 5.02 -4.53
C ALA A 211 -9.30 5.48 -3.91
N LYS A 212 -9.26 6.08 -2.72
CA LYS A 212 -10.43 6.62 -2.02
C LYS A 212 -11.15 7.72 -2.81
N LYS A 213 -10.41 8.58 -3.50
CA LYS A 213 -10.97 9.63 -4.36
C LYS A 213 -11.77 9.01 -5.52
N HIS A 214 -11.22 8.00 -6.19
CA HIS A 214 -11.90 7.28 -7.27
C HIS A 214 -13.11 6.50 -6.77
N SER A 215 -13.00 5.78 -5.65
CA SER A 215 -14.13 5.05 -5.07
C SER A 215 -15.29 5.96 -4.69
N LYS A 216 -15.01 7.16 -4.15
CA LYS A 216 -16.06 8.16 -3.85
C LYS A 216 -16.77 8.68 -5.09
N ALA A 217 -16.08 8.79 -6.23
CA ALA A 217 -16.69 9.20 -7.49
C ALA A 217 -17.67 8.15 -8.03
N ILE A 218 -17.47 6.87 -7.68
CA ILE A 218 -18.40 5.78 -8.02
C ILE A 218 -19.62 5.81 -7.09
N LYS A 219 -19.38 5.88 -5.77
CA LYS A 219 -20.44 5.91 -4.76
C LYS A 219 -19.98 6.72 -3.55
N GLU A 220 -20.72 7.78 -3.25
CA GLU A 220 -20.35 8.72 -2.19
C GLU A 220 -20.60 8.16 -0.78
N ASP A 221 -21.77 7.55 -0.55
CA ASP A 221 -22.20 7.09 0.78
C ASP A 221 -21.43 5.87 1.30
N LEU A 222 -21.17 4.92 0.40
CA LEU A 222 -20.39 3.72 0.69
C LEU A 222 -19.48 3.43 -0.51
N PRO A 223 -18.32 4.12 -0.58
CA PRO A 223 -17.33 3.89 -1.62
C PRO A 223 -16.97 2.40 -1.69
N PRO A 224 -16.84 1.78 -2.87
CA PRO A 224 -16.41 0.38 -2.96
C PRO A 224 -15.00 0.21 -2.40
N SER A 225 -14.69 -0.96 -1.82
CA SER A 225 -13.31 -1.24 -1.46
C SER A 225 -12.44 -1.34 -2.69
N SER A 226 -11.28 -0.71 -2.61
CA SER A 226 -10.37 -0.54 -3.72
C SER A 226 -8.91 -0.60 -3.26
N LEU A 227 -8.03 -0.96 -4.18
CA LEU A 227 -6.61 -1.04 -3.97
C LEU A 227 -5.89 -0.28 -5.09
N MET A 228 -4.90 0.52 -4.73
CA MET A 228 -3.90 1.06 -5.66
C MET A 228 -2.50 0.66 -5.19
N PHE A 229 -1.57 0.46 -6.12
CA PHE A 229 -0.20 0.11 -5.76
C PHE A 229 0.82 0.76 -6.68
N HIS A 230 2.06 0.84 -6.21
CA HIS A 230 3.20 1.30 -7.01
C HIS A 230 4.53 0.79 -6.44
N ASN A 231 5.44 0.34 -7.30
CA ASN A 231 6.83 0.03 -7.00
C ASN A 231 7.74 1.23 -7.26
N ILE A 232 8.38 1.70 -6.20
CA ILE A 232 9.35 2.78 -6.20
C ILE A 232 10.63 2.31 -6.89
N GLN A 233 10.94 2.93 -8.03
CA GLN A 233 12.18 2.69 -8.77
C GLN A 233 13.16 3.87 -8.66
N SER A 234 12.64 5.08 -8.45
CA SER A 234 13.44 6.29 -8.34
C SER A 234 13.98 6.52 -6.93
N SER A 235 15.03 7.33 -6.82
CA SER A 235 15.64 7.74 -5.55
C SER A 235 14.86 8.87 -4.86
N ASN A 236 13.96 9.55 -5.57
CA ASN A 236 13.19 10.68 -5.06
C ASN A 236 11.68 10.37 -5.07
N VAL A 237 11.04 10.46 -3.90
CA VAL A 237 9.61 10.21 -3.72
C VAL A 237 8.96 11.46 -3.15
N GLU A 238 8.26 12.21 -3.99
CA GLU A 238 7.53 13.41 -3.57
C GLU A 238 6.04 13.11 -3.31
N SER A 239 5.31 12.79 -4.37
CA SER A 239 3.87 12.47 -4.34
C SER A 239 3.49 11.54 -5.50
N PHE A 240 2.39 10.79 -5.34
CA PHE A 240 1.90 9.92 -6.40
C PHE A 240 1.45 10.69 -7.65
N ALA A 241 0.86 11.89 -7.47
CA ALA A 241 0.49 12.75 -8.59
C ALA A 241 1.69 13.16 -9.46
N LYS A 242 2.86 13.36 -8.83
CA LYS A 242 4.10 13.64 -9.55
C LYS A 242 4.59 12.43 -10.33
N PHE A 243 4.52 11.21 -9.77
CA PHE A 243 4.82 9.99 -10.51
C PHE A 243 3.93 9.83 -11.74
N ILE A 244 2.63 10.16 -11.63
CA ILE A 244 1.74 10.12 -12.79
C ILE A 244 2.24 11.06 -13.88
N ALA A 245 2.51 12.32 -13.53
CA ALA A 245 2.93 13.35 -14.48
C ALA A 245 4.30 13.05 -15.13
N ASP A 246 5.25 12.57 -14.34
CA ASP A 246 6.65 12.44 -14.77
C ASP A 246 6.94 11.08 -15.43
N GLU A 247 6.28 10.00 -14.99
CA GLU A 247 6.66 8.62 -15.34
C GLU A 247 5.53 7.76 -15.92
N LEU A 248 4.27 8.01 -15.57
CA LEU A 248 3.15 7.13 -15.92
C LEU A 248 2.26 7.66 -17.05
N VAL A 249 2.66 8.72 -17.76
CA VAL A 249 1.97 9.15 -19.00
C VAL A 249 2.92 9.03 -20.18
N ILE A 250 2.60 8.10 -21.09
CA ILE A 250 3.41 7.79 -22.26
C ILE A 250 2.60 8.13 -23.52
N ASN A 251 2.99 9.15 -24.27
CA ASN A 251 2.31 9.56 -25.52
C ASN A 251 0.77 9.68 -25.38
N GLY A 252 0.32 10.25 -24.25
CA GLY A 252 -1.10 10.43 -23.93
C GLY A 252 -1.82 9.21 -23.35
N VAL A 253 -1.10 8.09 -23.16
CA VAL A 253 -1.60 6.87 -22.52
C VAL A 253 -1.15 6.83 -21.06
N CYS A 254 -2.10 6.72 -20.14
CA CYS A 254 -1.83 6.52 -18.72
C CYS A 254 -1.45 5.05 -18.45
N CYS A 255 -0.33 4.88 -17.77
CA CYS A 255 0.22 3.62 -17.29
C CYS A 255 -0.16 3.32 -15.84
N ASP A 256 -0.87 4.23 -15.16
CA ASP A 256 -1.72 3.85 -14.05
C ASP A 256 -3.08 3.41 -14.60
N PHE A 257 -3.37 2.12 -14.55
CA PHE A 257 -4.68 1.64 -15.03
C PHE A 257 -5.82 2.18 -14.15
N GLY A 258 -5.48 2.54 -12.91
CA GLY A 258 -6.37 3.06 -11.89
C GLY A 258 -6.55 2.05 -10.75
N PRO A 259 -7.40 2.38 -9.77
CA PRO A 259 -7.65 1.48 -8.65
C PRO A 259 -8.36 0.21 -9.09
N TYR A 260 -7.98 -0.91 -8.48
CA TYR A 260 -8.66 -2.19 -8.63
C TYR A 260 -9.66 -2.40 -7.49
N TYR A 261 -10.85 -2.88 -7.78
CA TYR A 261 -11.94 -3.01 -6.79
C TYR A 261 -12.26 -4.47 -6.44
N ILE A 262 -12.99 -4.68 -5.34
CA ILE A 262 -13.53 -6.01 -5.03
C ILE A 262 -14.66 -6.38 -5.98
N ASP A 263 -15.69 -5.52 -6.08
CA ASP A 263 -16.92 -5.82 -6.81
C ASP A 263 -17.02 -5.10 -8.17
N ASN A 264 -16.35 -3.95 -8.31
CA ASN A 264 -16.40 -3.09 -9.50
C ASN A 264 -15.26 -3.40 -10.50
N SER A 265 -15.45 -3.08 -11.78
CA SER A 265 -14.39 -3.21 -12.79
C SER A 265 -13.45 -1.97 -12.74
N PRO A 266 -12.12 -2.15 -12.84
CA PRO A 266 -11.41 -3.43 -12.93
C PRO A 266 -11.29 -4.14 -11.57
N ARG A 267 -11.50 -5.46 -11.53
CA ARG A 267 -11.50 -6.21 -10.26
C ARG A 267 -10.11 -6.70 -9.87
N ILE A 268 -9.83 -6.70 -8.57
CA ILE A 268 -8.57 -7.23 -8.00
C ILE A 268 -8.41 -8.71 -8.35
N LYS A 269 -9.49 -9.50 -8.28
CA LYS A 269 -9.47 -10.93 -8.64
C LYS A 269 -9.03 -11.14 -10.10
N ASP A 270 -9.55 -10.34 -11.02
CA ASP A 270 -9.27 -10.48 -12.44
C ASP A 270 -7.83 -10.03 -12.74
N PHE A 271 -7.33 -8.99 -12.05
CA PHE A 271 -5.92 -8.61 -12.10
C PHE A 271 -4.99 -9.71 -11.57
N LEU A 272 -5.32 -10.34 -10.44
CA LEU A 272 -4.54 -11.46 -9.89
C LEU A 272 -4.52 -12.67 -10.84
N ALA A 273 -5.65 -12.97 -11.49
CA ALA A 273 -5.72 -14.04 -12.48
C ALA A 273 -4.88 -13.71 -13.74
N LEU A 274 -4.93 -12.46 -14.20
CA LEU A 274 -4.09 -12.01 -15.30
C LEU A 274 -2.59 -12.05 -14.93
N LYS A 275 -2.23 -11.63 -13.71
CA LYS A 275 -0.87 -11.76 -13.16
C LYS A 275 -0.38 -13.21 -13.26
N GLN A 276 -1.20 -14.17 -12.83
CA GLN A 276 -0.87 -15.61 -12.89
C GLN A 276 -0.64 -16.08 -14.33
N ASP A 277 -1.45 -15.64 -15.29
CA ASP A 277 -1.21 -15.98 -16.70
C ASP A 277 0.14 -15.47 -17.19
N PHE A 278 0.55 -14.28 -16.75
CA PHE A 278 1.88 -13.78 -17.03
C PHE A 278 2.97 -14.53 -16.27
N GLN A 279 2.72 -15.19 -15.14
CA GLN A 279 3.76 -15.96 -14.45
C GLN A 279 4.16 -17.24 -15.21
N LYS A 280 3.26 -17.78 -16.05
CA LYS A 280 3.51 -18.95 -16.90
C LYS A 280 4.66 -18.74 -17.89
N LYS A 281 5.30 -19.85 -18.28
CA LYS A 281 6.31 -19.88 -19.35
C LYS A 281 5.75 -19.32 -20.67
N ASN A 282 6.66 -18.81 -21.50
CA ASN A 282 6.36 -18.22 -22.81
C ASN A 282 5.46 -16.97 -22.78
N SER A 283 5.22 -16.37 -21.62
CA SER A 283 4.50 -15.10 -21.53
C SER A 283 5.31 -13.96 -22.19
N PRO A 284 4.65 -13.01 -22.90
CA PRO A 284 5.34 -11.99 -23.69
C PRO A 284 5.94 -10.84 -22.85
N LYS A 285 6.38 -11.07 -21.60
CA LYS A 285 6.86 -10.03 -20.66
C LYS A 285 7.94 -9.14 -21.27
N GLY A 286 8.95 -9.75 -21.90
CA GLY A 286 10.06 -9.03 -22.52
C GLY A 286 9.58 -8.15 -23.67
N ARG A 287 8.79 -8.73 -24.58
CA ARG A 287 8.23 -8.04 -25.75
C ARG A 287 7.27 -6.92 -25.36
N LEU A 288 6.50 -7.07 -24.29
CA LEU A 288 5.62 -6.02 -23.78
C LEU A 288 6.40 -4.89 -23.10
N ARG A 289 7.57 -5.18 -22.51
CA ARG A 289 8.48 -4.13 -22.02
C ARG A 289 9.09 -3.35 -23.19
N ASP A 290 9.49 -4.04 -24.26
CA ASP A 290 9.96 -3.40 -25.49
C ASP A 290 8.86 -2.55 -26.11
N TRP A 291 7.63 -3.07 -26.19
CA TRP A 291 6.46 -2.35 -26.66
C TRP A 291 6.21 -1.05 -25.87
N LEU A 292 6.34 -1.05 -24.54
CA LEU A 292 6.23 0.19 -23.74
C LEU A 292 7.32 1.21 -24.10
N ASN A 293 8.53 0.75 -24.41
CA ASN A 293 9.61 1.64 -24.86
C ASN A 293 9.32 2.18 -26.27
N THR A 294 8.84 1.35 -27.18
CA THR A 294 8.39 1.76 -28.51
C THR A 294 7.25 2.77 -28.41
N LEU A 295 6.28 2.53 -27.51
CA LEU A 295 5.15 3.43 -27.28
C LEU A 295 5.59 4.82 -26.80
N LYS A 296 6.73 4.94 -26.09
CA LYS A 296 7.32 6.24 -25.73
C LYS A 296 7.82 7.03 -26.93
N VAL A 297 8.27 6.35 -27.98
CA VAL A 297 8.90 6.99 -29.15
C VAL A 297 7.90 7.19 -30.28
N ASP A 298 7.22 6.12 -30.72
CA ASP A 298 6.31 6.14 -31.86
C ASP A 298 5.11 5.21 -31.64
N ARG A 299 3.93 5.82 -31.58
CA ARG A 299 2.65 5.12 -31.38
C ARG A 299 2.26 4.23 -32.56
N ASN A 300 2.55 4.64 -33.80
CA ASN A 300 2.22 3.84 -34.97
C ASN A 300 3.10 2.59 -35.03
N HIS A 301 4.38 2.74 -34.70
CA HIS A 301 5.29 1.59 -34.59
C HIS A 301 4.85 0.65 -33.46
N ALA A 302 4.48 1.18 -32.30
CA ALA A 302 3.99 0.39 -31.17
C ALA A 302 2.75 -0.43 -31.52
N ASN A 303 1.81 0.15 -32.30
CA ASN A 303 0.62 -0.56 -32.76
C ASN A 303 0.96 -1.70 -33.74
N ALA A 304 1.93 -1.50 -34.64
CA ALA A 304 2.39 -2.55 -35.55
C ALA A 304 3.15 -3.66 -34.82
N GLU A 305 3.97 -3.29 -33.82
CA GLU A 305 4.67 -4.24 -32.96
C GLU A 305 3.69 -5.08 -32.14
N LEU A 306 2.64 -4.47 -31.59
CA LEU A 306 1.63 -5.17 -30.81
C LEU A 306 0.91 -6.25 -31.63
N LYS A 307 0.52 -5.95 -32.87
CA LYS A 307 -0.08 -6.94 -33.79
C LYS A 307 0.85 -8.13 -34.03
N ARG A 308 2.15 -7.87 -34.23
CA ARG A 308 3.14 -8.95 -34.40
C ARG A 308 3.31 -9.78 -33.12
N ILE A 309 3.27 -9.14 -31.95
CA ILE A 309 3.31 -9.85 -30.66
C ILE A 309 2.10 -10.79 -30.57
N ASP A 310 0.90 -10.31 -30.88
CA ASP A 310 -0.31 -11.12 -30.86
C ASP A 310 -0.21 -12.34 -31.80
N GLU A 311 0.24 -12.14 -33.04
CA GLU A 311 0.43 -13.23 -34.02
C GLU A 311 1.47 -14.27 -33.57
N ILE A 312 2.62 -13.83 -33.06
CA ILE A 312 3.73 -14.71 -32.65
C ILE A 312 3.35 -15.53 -31.40
N PHE A 313 2.61 -14.91 -30.47
CA PHE A 313 2.28 -15.52 -29.19
C PHE A 313 0.94 -16.24 -29.19
N ALA A 314 0.03 -15.97 -30.14
CA ALA A 314 -1.24 -16.69 -30.28
C ALA A 314 -1.15 -18.23 -30.14
N PRO A 315 -0.15 -18.93 -30.73
CA PRO A 315 -0.01 -20.38 -30.54
C PRO A 315 0.74 -20.79 -29.26
N LYS A 316 1.45 -19.87 -28.59
CA LYS A 316 2.36 -20.16 -27.47
C LYS A 316 1.82 -19.78 -26.10
N TRP A 317 0.98 -18.75 -26.05
CA TRP A 317 0.46 -18.18 -24.83
C TRP A 317 -0.87 -17.48 -25.11
N LYS A 318 -1.87 -17.79 -24.29
CA LYS A 318 -3.20 -17.17 -24.38
C LYS A 318 -3.67 -16.87 -22.97
N SER A 319 -4.30 -15.71 -22.81
CA SER A 319 -4.96 -15.33 -21.56
C SER A 319 -6.40 -14.92 -21.86
N GLU A 320 -7.34 -15.56 -21.16
CA GLU A 320 -8.76 -15.17 -21.16
C GLU A 320 -9.05 -14.08 -20.12
N ASN A 321 -8.05 -13.69 -19.32
CA ASN A 321 -8.25 -12.79 -18.19
C ASN A 321 -8.11 -11.31 -18.56
N PHE A 322 -7.66 -10.99 -19.79
CA PHE A 322 -7.69 -9.62 -20.31
C PHE A 322 -9.12 -9.08 -20.40
N GLU A 323 -10.00 -9.76 -21.15
CA GLU A 323 -11.39 -9.32 -21.34
C GLU A 323 -12.17 -9.31 -20.01
N LYS A 324 -11.81 -10.20 -19.08
CA LYS A 324 -12.39 -10.21 -17.72
C LYS A 324 -11.96 -8.99 -16.90
N LEU A 325 -10.72 -8.53 -17.06
CA LEU A 325 -10.20 -7.37 -16.35
C LEU A 325 -10.94 -6.09 -16.77
N TYR A 326 -11.01 -5.85 -18.08
CA TYR A 326 -11.74 -4.74 -18.66
C TYR A 326 -12.13 -5.08 -20.10
N SER A 327 -13.37 -4.75 -20.49
CA SER A 327 -13.89 -5.14 -21.80
C SER A 327 -13.11 -4.48 -22.95
N GLY A 328 -12.80 -5.27 -23.98
CA GLY A 328 -12.00 -4.87 -25.12
C GLY A 328 -10.50 -5.15 -24.96
N LEU A 329 -10.01 -5.48 -23.76
CA LEU A 329 -8.60 -5.84 -23.58
C LEU A 329 -8.30 -7.20 -24.22
N SER A 330 -7.23 -7.24 -24.99
CA SER A 330 -6.65 -8.47 -25.54
C SER A 330 -5.16 -8.26 -25.79
N LEU A 331 -4.40 -9.33 -26.06
CA LEU A 331 -2.98 -9.18 -26.36
C LEU A 331 -2.72 -8.29 -27.58
N GLY A 332 -3.61 -8.29 -28.58
CA GLY A 332 -3.58 -7.36 -29.71
C GLY A 332 -4.16 -5.96 -29.45
N HIS A 333 -4.81 -5.73 -28.31
CA HIS A 333 -5.43 -4.46 -27.93
C HIS A 333 -5.23 -4.14 -26.44
N LEU A 334 -4.13 -3.46 -26.13
CA LEU A 334 -3.69 -3.19 -24.75
C LEU A 334 -3.91 -1.74 -24.28
N ILE A 335 -4.47 -0.90 -25.13
CA ILE A 335 -4.79 0.51 -24.83
C ILE A 335 -6.31 0.67 -24.95
N ILE A 336 -6.96 0.88 -23.82
CA ILE A 336 -8.41 1.13 -23.75
C ILE A 336 -8.69 2.59 -23.44
N LYS A 337 -9.89 3.05 -23.75
CA LYS A 337 -10.34 4.41 -23.42
C LYS A 337 -11.38 4.36 -22.30
N ASP A 338 -11.02 4.92 -21.15
CA ASP A 338 -11.85 5.00 -19.95
C ASP A 338 -12.08 6.48 -19.61
N ASN A 339 -13.34 6.93 -19.64
CA ASN A 339 -13.72 8.33 -19.40
C ASN A 339 -12.93 9.36 -20.24
N GLY A 340 -12.62 9.03 -21.49
CA GLY A 340 -11.88 9.92 -22.39
C GLY A 340 -10.36 9.78 -22.31
N ILE A 341 -9.84 9.06 -21.30
CA ILE A 341 -8.41 8.86 -21.04
C ILE A 341 -8.00 7.49 -21.56
N GLU A 342 -6.90 7.41 -22.30
CA GLU A 342 -6.35 6.14 -22.75
C GLU A 342 -5.49 5.52 -21.65
N LYS A 343 -5.67 4.22 -21.38
CA LYS A 343 -5.00 3.52 -20.29
C LYS A 343 -4.52 2.14 -20.70
N THR A 344 -3.44 1.68 -20.05
CA THR A 344 -2.92 0.32 -20.24
C THR A 344 -2.60 -0.36 -18.90
N PRO A 345 -3.03 -1.61 -18.67
CA PRO A 345 -2.71 -2.36 -17.44
C PRO A 345 -1.32 -3.01 -17.48
N ILE A 346 -0.62 -2.92 -18.61
CA ILE A 346 0.63 -3.66 -18.83
C ILE A 346 1.75 -3.17 -17.92
N TYR A 347 1.80 -1.86 -17.66
CA TYR A 347 2.78 -1.32 -16.74
C TYR A 347 2.59 -1.89 -15.33
N ASP A 348 1.35 -1.88 -14.81
CA ASP A 348 1.00 -2.43 -13.51
C ASP A 348 1.39 -3.92 -13.38
N ILE A 349 1.12 -4.71 -14.42
CA ILE A 349 1.50 -6.13 -14.47
C ILE A 349 3.03 -6.28 -14.42
N LEU A 350 3.76 -5.59 -15.28
CA LEU A 350 5.23 -5.68 -15.34
C LEU A 350 5.88 -5.18 -14.05
N GLN A 351 5.29 -4.18 -13.41
CA GLN A 351 5.74 -3.61 -12.15
C GLN A 351 5.61 -4.63 -11.01
N ILE A 352 4.48 -5.31 -10.90
CA ILE A 352 4.28 -6.37 -9.90
C ILE A 352 5.19 -7.57 -10.14
N LEU A 353 5.33 -8.03 -11.38
CA LEU A 353 6.23 -9.14 -11.71
C LEU A 353 7.70 -8.81 -11.43
N SER A 354 8.06 -7.53 -11.46
CA SER A 354 9.42 -7.09 -11.10
C SER A 354 9.70 -7.20 -9.60
N VAL A 355 8.68 -7.08 -8.74
CA VAL A 355 8.86 -7.07 -7.27
C VAL A 355 8.62 -8.42 -6.62
N GLU A 356 7.66 -9.21 -7.10
CA GLU A 356 7.35 -10.52 -6.54
C GLU A 356 8.37 -11.57 -6.99
N ASP A 357 8.80 -12.41 -6.07
CA ASP A 357 9.59 -13.60 -6.36
C ASP A 357 8.63 -14.77 -6.63
N PHE A 358 8.59 -15.22 -7.89
CA PHE A 358 7.80 -16.38 -8.29
C PHE A 358 8.68 -17.34 -9.09
N LYS A 359 8.52 -18.64 -8.83
CA LYS A 359 9.05 -19.66 -9.72
C LYS A 359 8.13 -19.71 -10.94
N GLU A 360 8.69 -19.68 -12.14
CA GLU A 360 7.88 -19.85 -13.35
C GLU A 360 7.15 -21.19 -13.25
N GLU A 361 5.81 -21.14 -13.28
CA GLU A 361 4.99 -22.34 -13.29
C GLU A 361 5.25 -23.09 -14.61
N GLU A 362 5.54 -24.39 -14.49
CA GLU A 362 6.08 -25.19 -15.61
C GLU A 362 5.15 -25.37 -16.79
#